data_AF-A0A9X1RJY1-F1
#
_entry.id   AF-A0A9X1RJY1-F1
#
_cell.length_a   1.000
_cell.length_b   1.000
_cell.length_c   1.000
_cell.angle_alpha   90.00
_cell.angle_beta   90.00
_cell.angle_gamma   90.00
#
_symmetry.space_group_name_H-M   'P 1'
#
loop_
_entity.id
_entity.type
_entity.pdbx_description
1 polymer ?
#
loop_
_entity_poly.entity_id
_entity_poly.type
_entity_poly.pdbx_seq_one_letter_code
_entity_poly.pdbx_strand_id
1 'polypeptide(L)'
;MIENLKDRTEPEADVRERQALSAPVTKATRANSAVLVRVHHGNTERYLRLLRTKLMAAERQFVERRLFEEQRAADKLISSSFSTASAQATDGYIPSPNRAA
;
A
#
# COMPACT_ATOMS: atom_id res chain seq x y z
N MET A 1 44.35 -37.03 24.25
CA MET A 1 44.07 -36.44 22.92
C MET A 1 42.72 -35.76 23.02
N ILE A 2 42.72 -34.44 22.91
CA ILE A 2 41.52 -33.59 22.91
C ILE A 2 41.13 -33.40 21.45
N GLU A 3 39.88 -33.66 21.09
CA GLU A 3 39.19 -33.09 19.91
C GLU A 3 37.69 -33.37 20.09
N ASN A 4 36.92 -32.36 20.52
CA ASN A 4 36.09 -31.53 19.65
C ASN A 4 35.04 -32.31 18.86
N LEU A 5 33.84 -32.45 19.44
CA LEU A 5 32.62 -32.45 18.64
C LEU A 5 31.48 -31.83 19.45
N LYS A 6 31.54 -30.50 19.56
CA LYS A 6 30.33 -29.69 19.73
C LYS A 6 29.57 -29.77 18.41
N ASP A 7 28.85 -30.86 18.20
CA ASP A 7 27.69 -30.86 17.31
C ASP A 7 26.61 -30.01 17.99
N ARG A 8 26.82 -28.70 17.88
CA ARG A 8 25.81 -27.67 18.02
C ARG A 8 24.86 -27.80 16.83
N THR A 9 23.99 -28.80 16.88
CA THR A 9 22.88 -28.90 15.93
C THR A 9 21.64 -28.32 16.61
N GLU A 10 21.56 -27.00 16.62
CA GLU A 10 20.36 -26.23 16.98
C GLU A 10 20.32 -24.99 16.08
N PRO A 11 19.17 -24.56 15.54
CA PRO A 11 18.09 -25.33 14.94
C PRO A 11 17.67 -24.73 13.58
N GLU A 12 17.58 -25.55 12.53
CA GLU A 12 16.95 -25.17 11.24
C GLU A 12 15.45 -24.79 11.38
N ALA A 13 14.88 -24.95 12.57
CA ALA A 13 13.50 -24.55 12.89
C ALA A 13 13.31 -23.01 12.94
N ASP A 14 14.35 -22.23 13.24
CA ASP A 14 14.21 -20.78 13.50
C ASP A 14 14.03 -19.95 12.20
N VAL A 15 14.42 -20.49 11.04
CA VAL A 15 14.25 -19.78 9.76
C VAL A 15 12.80 -19.87 9.25
N ARG A 16 12.16 -21.03 9.42
CA ARG A 16 10.74 -21.23 9.05
C ARG A 16 9.79 -20.50 9.99
N GLU A 17 10.13 -20.41 11.28
CA GLU A 17 9.33 -19.69 12.28
C GLU A 17 9.35 -18.16 12.06
N ARG A 18 10.52 -17.61 11.67
CA ARG A 18 10.61 -16.21 11.23
C ARG A 18 9.83 -15.93 9.94
N GLN A 19 9.73 -16.91 9.04
CA GLN A 19 9.02 -16.77 7.77
C GLN A 19 7.49 -16.86 7.94
N ALA A 20 7.00 -17.59 8.96
CA ALA A 20 5.59 -17.73 9.28
C ALA A 20 4.93 -16.47 9.89
N LEU A 21 5.71 -15.54 10.45
CA LEU A 21 5.20 -14.26 10.97
C LEU A 21 4.90 -13.22 9.88
N SER A 22 5.12 -13.56 8.59
CA SER A 22 4.90 -12.63 7.47
C SER A 22 3.52 -12.73 6.79
N ALA A 23 2.66 -13.69 7.16
CA ALA A 23 1.33 -13.84 6.55
C ALA A 23 0.28 -14.24 7.61
N PRO A 24 -0.53 -13.28 8.08
CA PRO A 24 -1.75 -12.90 7.37
C PRO A 24 -2.06 -11.38 7.41
N VAL A 25 -1.04 -10.52 7.29
CA VAL A 25 -1.24 -9.05 7.38
C VAL A 25 -1.98 -8.48 6.17
N THR A 26 -2.05 -9.18 5.03
CA THR A 26 -2.54 -8.60 3.76
C THR A 26 -4.06 -8.47 3.66
N LYS A 27 -4.84 -9.43 4.17
CA LYS A 27 -6.31 -9.40 4.06
C LYS A 27 -6.95 -8.37 5.00
N ALA A 28 -6.45 -8.28 6.24
CA ALA A 28 -6.88 -7.27 7.21
C ALA A 28 -6.46 -5.86 6.76
N THR A 29 -5.25 -5.70 6.19
CA THR A 29 -4.78 -4.40 5.67
C THR A 29 -5.63 -3.90 4.49
N ARG A 30 -6.06 -4.79 3.58
CA ARG A 30 -6.94 -4.41 2.45
C ARG A 30 -8.37 -4.07 2.89
N ALA A 31 -8.89 -4.77 3.90
CA ALA A 31 -10.19 -4.43 4.50
C ALA A 31 -10.12 -3.07 5.22
N ASN A 32 -9.02 -2.82 5.94
CA ASN A 32 -8.77 -1.55 6.61
C ASN A 32 -8.59 -0.40 5.60
N SER A 33 -7.90 -0.61 4.47
CA SER A 33 -7.75 0.46 3.47
C SER A 33 -9.08 0.88 2.85
N ALA A 34 -10.01 -0.06 2.61
CA ALA A 34 -11.36 0.26 2.13
C ALA A 34 -12.20 1.05 3.16
N VAL A 35 -12.08 0.73 4.46
CA VAL A 35 -12.71 1.51 5.53
C VAL A 35 -12.14 2.93 5.59
N LEU A 36 -10.81 3.07 5.53
CA LEU A 36 -10.14 4.36 5.57
C LEU A 36 -10.48 5.25 4.38
N VAL A 37 -10.52 4.70 3.16
CA VAL A 37 -10.94 5.45 1.96
C VAL A 37 -12.36 6.01 2.13
N ARG A 38 -13.30 5.22 2.68
CA ARG A 38 -14.67 5.69 2.97
C ARG A 38 -14.69 6.83 3.99
N VAL A 39 -13.85 6.74 5.02
CA VAL A 39 -13.73 7.81 6.04
C VAL A 39 -13.21 9.10 5.40
N HIS A 40 -12.14 9.03 4.60
CA HIS A 40 -11.62 10.21 3.91
C HIS A 40 -12.65 10.82 2.95
N HIS A 41 -13.42 10.00 2.21
CA HIS A 41 -14.50 10.50 1.36
C HIS A 41 -15.60 11.21 2.17
N GLY A 42 -15.99 10.66 3.32
CA GLY A 42 -16.96 11.31 4.23
C GLY A 42 -16.44 12.65 4.77
N ASN A 43 -15.16 12.73 5.10
CA ASN A 43 -14.52 13.97 5.53
C ASN A 43 -14.51 15.02 4.40
N THR A 44 -14.18 14.61 3.17
CA THR A 44 -14.24 15.45 1.96
C THR A 44 -15.63 16.06 1.78
N GLU A 45 -16.69 15.24 1.82
CA GLU A 45 -18.06 15.74 1.71
C GLU A 45 -18.41 16.72 2.83
N ARG A 46 -18.00 16.44 4.07
CA ARG A 46 -18.23 17.31 5.22
C ARG A 46 -17.55 18.67 5.04
N TYR A 47 -16.30 18.68 4.58
CA TYR A 47 -15.56 19.92 4.33
C TYR A 47 -16.14 20.71 3.15
N LEU A 48 -16.58 20.05 2.09
CA LEU A 48 -17.31 20.72 0.98
C LEU A 48 -18.62 21.37 1.47
N ARG A 49 -19.36 20.70 2.36
CA ARG A 49 -20.56 21.30 2.98
C ARG A 49 -20.20 22.48 3.86
N LEU A 50 -19.12 22.39 4.65
CA LEU A 50 -18.66 23.46 5.51
C LEU A 50 -18.28 24.72 4.70
N LEU A 51 -17.62 24.55 3.55
CA LEU A 51 -17.28 25.65 2.63
C LEU A 51 -18.50 26.36 2.01
N ARG A 52 -19.69 25.77 2.06
CA ARG A 52 -20.95 26.40 1.62
C ARG A 52 -21.59 27.26 2.71
N THR A 53 -21.08 27.21 3.94
CA THR A 53 -21.57 28.01 5.06
C THR A 53 -20.79 29.32 5.20
N LYS A 54 -21.23 30.18 6.14
CA LYS A 54 -20.51 31.41 6.46
C LYS A 54 -19.29 31.06 7.32
N LEU A 55 -18.11 31.12 6.72
CA LEU A 55 -16.82 30.95 7.38
C LEU A 55 -16.03 32.25 7.32
N MET A 56 -15.26 32.54 8.36
CA MET A 56 -14.23 33.57 8.31
C MET A 56 -13.11 33.16 7.34
N ALA A 57 -12.34 34.13 6.85
CA ALA A 57 -11.26 33.87 5.89
C ALA A 57 -10.26 32.83 6.40
N ALA A 58 -9.86 32.92 7.68
CA ALA A 58 -8.95 31.98 8.31
C ALA A 58 -9.55 30.55 8.40
N GLU A 59 -10.83 30.44 8.73
CA GLU A 59 -11.53 29.16 8.81
C GLU A 59 -11.66 28.53 7.42
N ARG A 60 -11.99 29.32 6.40
CA ARG A 60 -12.05 28.86 5.01
C ARG A 60 -10.69 28.33 4.54
N GLN A 61 -9.61 29.07 4.78
CA GLN A 61 -8.25 28.62 4.41
C GLN A 61 -7.86 27.32 5.12
N PHE A 62 -8.22 27.18 6.40
CA PHE A 62 -8.01 25.94 7.13
C PHE A 62 -8.78 24.77 6.52
N VAL A 63 -10.06 24.97 6.19
CA VAL A 63 -10.91 23.93 5.59
C VAL A 63 -10.44 23.54 4.20
N GLU A 64 -10.03 24.50 3.37
CA GLU A 64 -9.49 24.24 2.02
C GLU A 64 -8.18 23.44 2.08
N ARG A 65 -7.28 23.78 3.00
CA ARG A 65 -6.05 22.99 3.24
C ARG A 65 -6.38 21.57 3.68
N ARG A 66 -7.31 21.42 4.63
CA ARG A 66 -7.75 20.10 5.11
C ARG A 66 -8.41 19.28 4.02
N LEU A 67 -9.24 19.88 3.17
CA LEU A 67 -9.86 19.23 2.02
C LEU A 67 -8.80 18.63 1.08
N PHE A 68 -7.74 19.38 0.79
CA PHE A 68 -6.63 18.90 -0.03
C PHE A 68 -5.87 17.74 0.62
N GLU A 69 -5.63 17.80 1.94
CA GLU A 69 -4.99 16.71 2.69
C GLU A 69 -5.82 15.41 2.65
N GLU A 70 -7.14 15.49 2.88
CA GLU A 70 -8.02 14.32 2.82
C GLU A 70 -8.05 13.68 1.44
N GLN A 71 -8.13 14.50 0.38
CA GLN A 71 -8.11 13.99 -1.00
C GLN A 71 -6.80 13.25 -1.29
N ARG A 72 -5.65 13.84 -0.91
CA ARG A 72 -4.34 13.18 -1.08
C ARG A 72 -4.20 11.90 -0.28
N ALA A 73 -4.73 11.86 0.94
CA ALA A 73 -4.70 10.67 1.78
C ALA A 73 -5.53 9.54 1.16
N ALA A 74 -6.73 9.85 0.65
CA ALA A 74 -7.55 8.90 -0.09
C ALA A 74 -6.85 8.38 -1.34
N ASP A 75 -6.29 9.28 -2.17
CA ASP A 75 -5.60 8.92 -3.41
C ASP A 75 -4.39 8.01 -3.14
N LYS A 76 -3.62 8.27 -2.08
CA LYS A 76 -2.49 7.43 -1.67
C LYS A 76 -2.95 6.03 -1.25
N LEU A 77 -4.03 5.93 -0.49
CA LEU A 77 -4.58 4.65 -0.05
C LEU A 77 -5.14 3.84 -1.23
N ILE A 78 -5.81 4.51 -2.18
CA ILE A 78 -6.30 3.90 -3.42
C ILE A 78 -5.09 3.40 -4.23
N SER A 79 -4.11 4.26 -4.52
CA SER A 79 -2.91 3.91 -5.27
C SER A 79 -2.15 2.73 -4.66
N SER A 80 -2.01 2.72 -3.33
CA SER A 80 -1.36 1.62 -2.60
C SER A 80 -2.18 0.33 -2.61
N SER A 81 -3.51 0.41 -2.66
CA SER A 81 -4.40 -0.77 -2.64
C SER A 81 -4.62 -1.37 -4.03
N PHE A 82 -4.49 -0.56 -5.08
CA PHE A 82 -4.66 -0.94 -6.49
C PHE A 82 -3.33 -1.17 -7.22
N SER A 83 -2.20 -1.12 -6.52
CA SER A 83 -0.90 -1.54 -7.07
C SER A 83 -0.89 -3.06 -7.27
N THR A 84 -1.63 -3.53 -8.27
CA THR A 84 -1.44 -4.85 -8.86
C THR A 84 -0.01 -4.87 -9.38
N ALA A 85 0.77 -5.82 -8.88
CA ALA A 85 2.11 -6.11 -9.36
C ALA A 85 2.14 -5.97 -10.89
N SER A 86 3.02 -5.11 -11.38
CA SER A 86 3.46 -5.08 -12.77
C SER A 86 3.61 -6.52 -13.23
N ALA A 87 2.83 -6.89 -14.24
CA ALA A 87 3.11 -8.09 -15.02
C ALA A 87 4.57 -7.94 -15.46
N GLN A 88 5.40 -8.76 -14.83
CA GLN A 88 6.81 -8.84 -15.07
C GLN A 88 7.01 -9.11 -16.57
N ALA A 89 7.95 -8.35 -17.14
CA ALA A 89 8.69 -8.62 -18.36
C ALA A 89 8.28 -9.90 -19.11
N THR A 90 7.58 -9.75 -20.24
CA THR A 90 7.89 -10.60 -21.39
C THR A 90 9.23 -10.15 -21.91
N ASP A 91 10.27 -10.67 -21.27
CA ASP A 91 11.62 -10.73 -21.78
C ASP A 91 11.59 -11.28 -23.23
N GLY A 92 12.10 -10.51 -24.19
CA GLY A 92 12.61 -11.07 -25.44
C GLY A 92 11.75 -11.14 -26.71
N TYR A 93 10.63 -10.44 -26.89
CA TYR A 93 9.97 -10.40 -28.22
C TYR A 93 10.46 -9.24 -29.10
N ILE A 94 11.47 -9.50 -29.94
CA ILE A 94 11.78 -8.67 -31.12
C ILE A 94 11.03 -9.26 -32.31
N PRO A 95 10.07 -8.54 -32.93
CA PRO A 95 9.46 -9.00 -34.18
C PRO A 95 10.51 -8.89 -35.29
N SER A 96 10.99 -10.04 -35.78
CA SER A 96 11.94 -10.12 -36.89
C SER A 96 11.27 -9.72 -38.22
N PRO A 97 11.81 -8.76 -38.99
CA PRO A 97 11.21 -8.32 -40.24
C PRO A 97 11.84 -9.08 -41.40
N ASN A 98 11.54 -10.36 -41.59
CA ASN A 98 11.74 -10.99 -42.90
C ASN A 98 11.07 -12.35 -43.04
N ARG A 99 10.01 -12.40 -43.84
CA ARG A 99 9.71 -13.57 -44.66
C ARG A 99 9.15 -13.11 -45.99
N ALA A 100 10.06 -12.69 -46.86
CA ALA A 100 9.86 -12.78 -48.30
C ALA A 100 10.09 -14.25 -48.71
N ALA A 101 9.05 -14.89 -49.24
CA ALA A 101 9.09 -15.95 -50.24
C ALA A 101 7.64 -16.28 -50.64
#